data_AF-A0A3B9X1P0-F1
#
_entry.id   AF-A0A3B9X1P0-F1
#
_cell.length_a   1.000
_cell.length_b   1.000
_cell.length_c   1.000
_cell.angle_alpha   90.00
_cell.angle_beta   90.00
_cell.angle_gamma   90.00
#
_symmetry.space_group_name_H-M   'P 1'
#
loop_
_entity.id
_entity.type
_entity.pdbx_description
1 polymer ?
#
loop_
_entity_poly.entity_id
_entity_poly.type
_entity_poly.pdbx_seq_one_letter_code
_entity_poly.pdbx_strand_id
1 'polypeptide(L)'
;MPEHYIDQNVAVASRLLIVLSILFGVLFFASNSNELLKQGVLTTDAFAALQAEADCRADELEEEGISLRECELMLVQVEIALESSPDWFRSVQQILSASGIAAALLSIGLALNLSANSGSSSRFSLRILVWVLGGLVVLDSVMFIAALQTGPLLRAQYLWPLLLWFFIHLSLALGARTISKNINDKLSYPAGKF
;
A
#
# COMPACT_ATOMS: atom_id res chain seq x y z
N MET A 1 -7.94 -40.26 9.33
CA MET A 1 -8.81 -39.09 9.64
C MET A 1 -8.12 -37.72 9.73
N PRO A 2 -6.81 -37.55 10.07
CA PRO A 2 -6.23 -36.21 10.16
C PRO A 2 -5.93 -35.54 8.80
N GLU A 3 -5.71 -36.33 7.74
CA GLU A 3 -5.25 -35.83 6.44
C GLU A 3 -6.31 -34.99 5.70
N HIS A 4 -7.55 -35.49 5.65
CA HIS A 4 -8.70 -34.78 5.05
C HIS A 4 -9.01 -33.45 5.75
N TYR A 5 -8.79 -33.36 7.07
CA TYR A 5 -9.00 -32.13 7.84
C TYR A 5 -7.93 -31.07 7.52
N ILE A 6 -6.68 -31.49 7.33
CA ILE A 6 -5.57 -30.59 6.98
C ILE A 6 -5.75 -30.03 5.56
N ASP A 7 -6.20 -30.85 4.61
CA ASP A 7 -6.48 -30.40 3.23
C ASP A 7 -7.55 -29.32 3.17
N GLN A 8 -8.63 -29.49 3.93
CA GLN A 8 -9.73 -28.53 3.99
C GLN A 8 -9.27 -27.17 4.56
N ASN A 9 -8.46 -27.18 5.62
CA ASN A 9 -7.95 -25.95 6.23
C ASN A 9 -7.00 -25.18 5.30
N VAL A 10 -6.12 -25.87 4.56
CA VAL A 10 -5.23 -25.23 3.59
C VAL A 10 -6.03 -24.63 2.42
N ALA A 11 -7.08 -25.32 1.97
CA ALA A 11 -7.95 -24.80 0.91
C ALA A 11 -8.71 -23.54 1.34
N VAL A 12 -9.28 -23.53 2.55
CA VAL A 12 -9.97 -22.35 3.11
C VAL A 12 -8.99 -21.19 3.30
N ALA A 13 -7.81 -21.45 3.89
CA ALA A 13 -6.78 -20.43 4.09
C ALA A 13 -6.29 -19.84 2.76
N SER A 14 -6.14 -20.66 1.72
CA SER A 14 -5.75 -20.19 0.38
C SER A 14 -6.81 -19.28 -0.24
N ARG A 15 -8.09 -19.62 -0.11
CA ARG A 15 -9.19 -18.77 -0.59
C ARG A 15 -9.25 -17.44 0.15
N LEU A 16 -9.09 -17.45 1.47
CA LEU A 16 -9.01 -16.22 2.27
C LEU A 16 -7.82 -15.37 1.85
N LEU A 17 -6.63 -15.97 1.68
CA LEU A 17 -5.45 -15.25 1.22
C LEU A 17 -5.71 -14.57 -0.12
N ILE A 18 -6.35 -15.26 -1.08
CA ILE A 18 -6.67 -14.69 -2.41
C ILE A 18 -7.58 -13.46 -2.24
N VAL A 19 -8.69 -13.61 -1.53
CA VAL A 19 -9.67 -12.52 -1.33
C VAL A 19 -9.02 -11.33 -0.63
N LEU A 20 -8.27 -11.58 0.44
CA LEU A 20 -7.60 -10.51 1.19
C LEU A 20 -6.49 -9.84 0.39
N SER A 21 -5.73 -10.60 -0.41
CA SER A 21 -4.69 -10.03 -1.30
C SER A 21 -5.31 -9.11 -2.35
N ILE A 22 -6.46 -9.48 -2.92
CA ILE A 22 -7.17 -8.63 -3.88
C ILE A 22 -7.71 -7.38 -3.17
N LEU A 23 -8.43 -7.55 -2.05
CA LEU A 23 -9.05 -6.45 -1.33
C LEU A 23 -8.01 -5.42 -0.86
N PHE A 24 -6.99 -5.87 -0.14
CA PHE A 24 -5.95 -4.97 0.36
C PHE A 24 -5.03 -4.47 -0.75
N GLY A 25 -4.82 -5.24 -1.82
CA GLY A 25 -4.12 -4.76 -3.00
C GLY A 25 -4.83 -3.57 -3.65
N VAL A 26 -6.16 -3.64 -3.82
CA VAL A 26 -6.96 -2.53 -4.38
C VAL A 26 -6.94 -1.31 -3.45
N LEU A 27 -7.10 -1.52 -2.15
CA LEU A 27 -7.05 -0.43 -1.17
C LEU A 27 -5.67 0.23 -1.10
N PHE A 28 -4.59 -0.56 -1.16
CA PHE A 28 -3.23 -0.03 -1.17
C PHE A 28 -2.92 0.70 -2.47
N PHE A 29 -3.38 0.18 -3.62
CA PHE A 29 -3.30 0.87 -4.91
C PHE A 29 -3.96 2.24 -4.85
N ALA A 30 -5.19 2.32 -4.31
CA ALA A 30 -5.91 3.59 -4.16
C ALA A 30 -5.15 4.56 -3.22
N SER A 31 -4.67 4.06 -2.08
CA SER A 31 -3.90 4.85 -1.12
C SER A 31 -2.64 5.45 -1.74
N ASN A 32 -1.85 4.65 -2.47
CA ASN A 32 -0.61 5.10 -3.10
C ASN A 32 -0.87 5.97 -4.33
N SER A 33 -1.98 5.77 -5.04
CA SER A 33 -2.38 6.64 -6.16
C SER A 33 -2.76 8.03 -5.66
N ASN A 34 -3.51 8.11 -4.55
CA ASN A 34 -3.83 9.37 -3.90
C ASN A 34 -2.57 10.08 -3.40
N GLU A 35 -1.63 9.32 -2.81
CA GLU A 35 -0.36 9.88 -2.37
C GLU A 35 0.48 10.39 -3.54
N LEU A 36 0.58 9.62 -4.64
CA LEU A 36 1.30 10.05 -5.83
C LEU A 36 0.68 11.31 -6.45
N LEU A 37 -0.65 11.40 -6.49
CA LEU A 37 -1.37 12.59 -6.95
C LEU A 37 -1.11 13.78 -6.03
N LYS A 38 -1.20 13.58 -4.70
CA LYS A 38 -0.88 14.60 -3.69
C LYS A 38 0.52 15.18 -3.92
N GLN A 39 1.52 14.32 -4.07
CA GLN A 39 2.89 14.76 -4.35
C GLN A 39 3.07 15.34 -5.75
N GLY A 40 2.21 15.00 -6.71
CA GLY A 40 2.17 15.58 -8.05
C GLY A 40 1.68 17.03 -8.03
N VAL A 41 0.66 17.33 -7.22
CA VAL A 41 0.04 18.67 -7.12
C VAL A 41 0.82 19.60 -6.20
N LEU A 42 1.38 19.11 -5.10
CA LEU A 42 2.20 19.90 -4.17
C LEU A 42 3.60 20.16 -4.77
N THR A 43 3.69 21.05 -5.75
CA THR A 43 4.98 21.49 -6.33
C THR A 43 5.56 22.69 -5.58
N THR A 44 6.89 22.86 -5.65
CA THR A 44 7.56 24.10 -5.24
C THR A 44 7.04 25.31 -6.03
N ASP A 45 6.59 25.11 -7.26
CA ASP A 45 5.93 26.15 -8.06
C ASP A 45 4.53 26.47 -7.53
N ALA A 46 3.80 25.48 -7.00
CA ALA A 46 2.53 25.70 -6.30
C ALA A 46 2.74 26.46 -4.99
N PHE A 47 3.84 26.22 -4.27
CA PHE A 47 4.23 27.02 -3.11
C PHE A 47 4.55 28.47 -3.48
N ALA A 48 5.31 28.67 -4.56
CA ALA A 48 5.62 30.01 -5.06
C ALA A 48 4.35 30.75 -5.55
N ALA A 49 3.40 30.03 -6.16
CA ALA A 49 2.10 30.57 -6.54
C ALA A 49 1.23 30.91 -5.31
N LEU A 50 1.22 30.05 -4.28
CA LEU A 50 0.55 30.30 -3.00
C LEU A 50 1.09 31.55 -2.28
N GLN A 51 2.40 31.79 -2.33
CA GLN A 51 3.01 32.99 -1.75
C GLN A 51 2.79 34.26 -2.60
N ALA A 52 2.55 34.11 -3.90
CA ALA A 52 2.32 35.23 -4.81
C ALA A 52 0.86 35.72 -4.78
N GLU A 53 -0.11 34.81 -4.69
CA GLU A 53 -1.54 35.11 -4.65
C GLU A 53 -2.31 33.89 -4.11
N ALA A 54 -2.36 33.73 -2.80
CA ALA A 54 -3.39 32.91 -2.17
C ALA A 54 -4.73 33.66 -2.28
N ASP A 55 -5.32 33.65 -3.47
CA ASP A 55 -6.52 34.43 -3.79
C ASP A 55 -7.78 33.65 -3.40
N CYS A 56 -8.26 33.83 -2.17
CA CYS A 56 -9.60 33.37 -1.76
C CYS A 56 -10.68 34.25 -2.42
N ARG A 57 -10.78 34.19 -3.75
CA ARG A 57 -11.67 35.03 -4.56
C ARG A 57 -13.12 34.67 -4.30
N ALA A 58 -13.97 35.69 -4.12
CA ALA A 58 -15.34 35.50 -3.65
C ALA A 58 -16.23 34.68 -4.60
N ASP A 59 -15.94 34.71 -5.91
CA ASP A 59 -16.59 33.89 -6.94
C ASP A 59 -16.24 32.41 -6.82
N GLU A 60 -14.97 32.07 -6.56
CA GLU A 60 -14.55 30.67 -6.35
C GLU A 60 -15.06 30.10 -5.02
N LEU A 61 -15.14 30.93 -3.97
CA LEU A 61 -15.73 30.55 -2.69
C LEU A 61 -17.22 30.20 -2.82
N GLU A 62 -17.98 30.94 -3.65
CA GLU A 62 -19.39 30.67 -3.93
C GLU A 62 -19.57 29.41 -4.77
N GLU A 63 -18.69 29.16 -5.74
CA GLU A 63 -18.73 27.97 -6.60
C GLU A 63 -18.36 26.68 -5.83
N GLU A 64 -17.35 26.73 -4.97
CA GLU A 64 -16.92 25.58 -4.15
C GLU A 64 -17.74 25.40 -2.87
N GLY A 65 -18.59 26.38 -2.51
CA GLY A 65 -19.45 26.33 -1.33
C GLY A 65 -18.68 26.39 0.00
N ILE A 66 -17.53 27.05 0.00
CA ILE A 66 -16.64 27.18 1.16
C ILE A 66 -16.64 28.62 1.69
N SER A 67 -16.49 28.77 3.00
CA SER A 67 -16.34 30.09 3.60
C SER A 67 -14.93 30.64 3.39
N LEU A 68 -14.80 31.98 3.39
CA LEU A 68 -13.49 32.65 3.35
C LEU A 68 -12.56 32.14 4.46
N ARG A 69 -13.11 31.87 5.65
CA ARG A 69 -12.34 31.35 6.78
C ARG A 69 -11.83 29.92 6.54
N GLU A 70 -12.62 29.07 5.89
CA GLU A 70 -12.18 27.72 5.52
C GLU A 70 -11.06 27.78 4.47
N CYS A 71 -11.19 28.66 3.48
CA CYS A 71 -10.13 28.89 2.48
C CYS A 71 -8.80 29.32 3.15
N GLU A 72 -8.83 30.33 4.04
CA GLU A 72 -7.64 30.77 4.80
C GLU A 72 -7.01 29.62 5.60
N LEU A 73 -7.83 28.79 6.24
CA LEU A 73 -7.34 27.66 7.04
C LEU A 73 -6.71 26.56 6.18
N MET A 74 -7.23 26.32 4.98
CA MET A 74 -6.66 25.36 4.03
C MET A 74 -5.31 25.85 3.51
N LEU A 75 -5.19 27.15 3.19
CA LEU A 75 -3.94 27.77 2.74
C LEU A 75 -2.84 27.65 3.81
N VAL A 76 -3.15 28.02 5.05
CA VAL A 76 -2.20 27.91 6.18
C VAL A 76 -1.78 26.45 6.40
N GLN A 77 -2.69 25.48 6.25
CA GLN A 77 -2.32 24.07 6.34
C GLN A 77 -1.34 23.64 5.24
N VAL A 78 -1.52 24.12 4.02
CA VAL A 78 -0.63 23.79 2.89
C VAL A 78 0.76 24.42 3.11
N GLU A 79 0.82 25.68 3.56
CA GLU A 79 2.07 26.36 3.88
C GLU A 79 2.85 25.62 4.98
N ILE A 80 2.19 25.27 6.09
CA ILE A 80 2.82 24.49 7.18
C ILE A 80 3.25 23.11 6.67
N ALA A 81 2.46 22.46 5.81
CA ALA A 81 2.84 21.17 5.25
C ALA A 81 4.10 21.25 4.38
N LEU A 82 4.27 22.34 3.63
CA LEU A 82 5.43 22.56 2.77
C LEU A 82 6.67 22.90 3.59
N GLU A 83 6.57 23.82 4.56
CA GLU A 83 7.69 24.15 5.47
C GLU A 83 8.12 22.96 6.34
N SER A 84 7.18 22.09 6.72
CA SER A 84 7.48 20.92 7.54
C SER A 84 8.05 19.74 6.75
N SER A 85 8.07 19.81 5.42
CA SER A 85 8.57 18.77 4.53
C SER A 85 10.02 19.03 4.11
N PRO A 86 10.94 18.07 4.28
CA PRO A 86 12.26 18.16 3.68
C PRO A 86 12.17 18.09 2.14
N ASP A 87 13.02 18.84 1.43
CA ASP A 87 13.03 18.89 -0.05
C ASP A 87 13.12 17.51 -0.74
N TRP A 88 13.81 16.55 -0.11
CA TRP A 88 13.97 15.20 -0.63
C TRP A 88 12.74 14.31 -0.41
N PHE A 89 11.89 14.63 0.57
CA PHE A 89 10.79 13.77 1.02
C PHE A 89 9.79 13.53 -0.10
N ARG A 90 9.47 14.59 -0.87
CA ARG A 90 8.57 14.53 -2.01
C ARG A 90 9.02 13.52 -3.06
N SER A 91 10.26 13.64 -3.55
CA SER A 91 10.80 12.74 -4.58
C SER A 91 10.85 11.30 -4.11
N VAL A 92 11.24 11.08 -2.85
CA VAL A 92 11.21 9.74 -2.23
C VAL A 92 9.78 9.19 -2.20
N GLN A 93 8.82 9.99 -1.74
CA GLN A 93 7.43 9.56 -1.62
C GLN A 93 6.79 9.27 -2.99
N GLN A 94 7.13 10.02 -4.03
CA GLN A 94 6.70 9.74 -5.41
C GLN A 94 7.23 8.39 -5.92
N ILE A 95 8.55 8.15 -5.79
CA ILE A 95 9.18 6.91 -6.24
C ILE A 95 8.62 5.70 -5.48
N LEU A 96 8.51 5.81 -4.15
CA LEU A 96 8.00 4.74 -3.31
C LEU A 96 6.52 4.48 -3.59
N SER A 97 5.69 5.53 -3.79
CA SER A 97 4.26 5.36 -4.10
C SER A 97 4.06 4.71 -5.48
N ALA A 98 4.83 5.12 -6.49
CA ALA A 98 4.81 4.49 -7.81
C ALA A 98 5.23 3.00 -7.73
N SER A 99 6.26 2.70 -6.95
CA SER A 99 6.70 1.32 -6.70
C SER A 99 5.62 0.51 -5.96
N GLY A 100 4.96 1.11 -4.97
CA GLY A 100 3.84 0.51 -4.23
C GLY A 100 2.64 0.20 -5.14
N ILE A 101 2.29 1.10 -6.05
CA ILE A 101 1.26 0.89 -7.07
C ILE A 101 1.59 -0.33 -7.95
N ALA A 102 2.81 -0.40 -8.47
CA ALA A 102 3.24 -1.52 -9.32
C ALA A 102 3.20 -2.85 -8.55
N ALA A 103 3.68 -2.87 -7.31
CA ALA A 103 3.66 -4.06 -6.45
C ALA A 103 2.23 -4.48 -6.07
N ALA A 104 1.32 -3.54 -5.79
CA ALA A 104 -0.09 -3.83 -5.56
C ALA A 104 -0.75 -4.49 -6.77
N LEU A 105 -0.60 -3.90 -7.97
CA LEU A 105 -1.15 -4.46 -9.20
C LEU A 105 -0.62 -5.88 -9.48
N LEU A 106 0.68 -6.09 -9.25
CA LEU A 106 1.29 -7.40 -9.38
C LEU A 106 0.70 -8.40 -8.36
N SER A 107 0.51 -7.99 -7.10
CA SER A 107 -0.10 -8.84 -6.07
C SER A 107 -1.53 -9.25 -6.42
N ILE A 108 -2.35 -8.32 -6.95
CA ILE A 108 -3.72 -8.58 -7.41
C ILE A 108 -3.68 -9.57 -8.59
N GLY A 109 -2.82 -9.34 -9.58
CA GLY A 109 -2.68 -10.22 -10.74
C GLY A 109 -2.29 -11.64 -10.35
N LEU A 110 -1.36 -11.79 -9.40
CA LEU A 110 -0.95 -13.09 -8.86
C LEU A 110 -2.08 -13.77 -8.08
N ALA A 111 -2.85 -13.04 -7.28
CA ALA A 111 -4.00 -13.57 -6.55
C ALA A 111 -5.12 -14.04 -7.50
N LEU A 112 -5.42 -13.28 -8.55
CA LEU A 112 -6.37 -13.69 -9.60
C LEU A 112 -5.88 -14.92 -10.35
N ASN A 113 -4.58 -14.96 -10.68
CA ASN A 113 -3.97 -16.12 -11.33
C ASN A 113 -4.06 -17.38 -10.44
N LEU A 114 -3.84 -17.25 -9.14
CA LEU A 114 -4.01 -18.31 -8.14
C LEU A 114 -5.45 -18.81 -8.06
N SER A 115 -6.44 -17.93 -8.22
CA SER A 115 -7.85 -18.30 -8.23
C SER A 115 -8.26 -19.07 -9.49
N ALA A 116 -7.66 -18.73 -10.63
CA ALA A 116 -8.05 -19.29 -11.92
C ALA A 116 -7.30 -20.59 -12.28
N ASN A 117 -6.09 -20.79 -11.76
CA ASN A 117 -5.22 -21.90 -12.14
C ASN A 117 -5.00 -22.88 -10.98
N SER A 118 -4.90 -24.17 -11.30
CA SER A 118 -4.54 -25.22 -10.34
C SER A 118 -3.22 -25.90 -10.71
N GLY A 119 -2.58 -26.58 -9.76
CA GLY A 119 -1.36 -27.35 -9.99
C GLY A 119 -0.06 -26.53 -10.02
N SER A 120 0.81 -26.79 -11.01
CA SER A 120 2.18 -26.24 -11.03
C SER A 120 2.25 -24.71 -11.14
N SER A 121 1.36 -24.14 -11.96
CA SER A 121 1.27 -22.68 -12.17
C SER A 121 0.88 -21.94 -10.87
N SER A 122 -0.08 -22.49 -10.12
CA SER A 122 -0.48 -21.96 -8.81
C SER A 122 0.67 -21.94 -7.80
N ARG A 123 1.53 -22.97 -7.77
CA ARG A 123 2.71 -22.98 -6.87
C ARG A 123 3.71 -21.88 -7.20
N PHE A 124 3.95 -21.64 -8.48
CA PHE A 124 4.88 -20.59 -8.92
C PHE A 124 4.32 -19.21 -8.56
N SER A 125 3.04 -18.95 -8.87
CA SER A 125 2.35 -17.72 -8.50
C SER A 125 2.36 -17.48 -7.00
N LEU A 126 2.17 -18.51 -6.18
CA LEU A 126 2.22 -18.40 -4.73
C LEU A 126 3.63 -18.06 -4.21
N ARG A 127 4.68 -18.64 -4.80
CA ARG A 127 6.07 -18.29 -4.45
C ARG A 127 6.39 -16.84 -4.81
N ILE A 128 5.99 -16.38 -5.99
CA ILE A 128 6.19 -14.98 -6.37
C ILE A 128 5.38 -14.06 -5.45
N LEU A 129 4.14 -14.43 -5.12
CA LEU A 129 3.30 -13.63 -4.24
C LEU A 129 3.96 -13.40 -2.86
N VAL A 130 4.64 -14.40 -2.31
CA VAL A 130 5.43 -14.23 -1.07
C VAL A 130 6.51 -13.17 -1.23
N TRP A 131 7.23 -13.16 -2.35
CA TRP A 131 8.26 -12.16 -2.61
C TRP A 131 7.68 -10.76 -2.83
N VAL A 132 6.56 -10.65 -3.54
CA VAL A 132 5.89 -9.37 -3.79
C VAL A 132 5.35 -8.77 -2.49
N LEU A 133 4.66 -9.57 -1.67
CA LEU A 133 4.18 -9.13 -0.35
C LEU A 133 5.35 -8.79 0.59
N GLY A 134 6.44 -9.55 0.55
CA GLY A 134 7.67 -9.21 1.28
C GLY A 134 8.29 -7.89 0.81
N GLY A 135 8.27 -7.61 -0.50
CA GLY A 135 8.70 -6.34 -1.07
C GLY A 135 7.83 -5.17 -0.60
N LEU A 136 6.51 -5.36 -0.52
CA LEU A 136 5.58 -4.38 0.05
C LEU A 136 5.91 -4.05 1.51
N VAL A 137 6.22 -5.06 2.34
CA VAL A 137 6.67 -4.84 3.73
C VAL A 137 7.94 -3.98 3.80
N VAL A 138 8.89 -4.21 2.88
CA VAL A 138 10.11 -3.38 2.78
C VAL A 138 9.75 -1.95 2.37
N LEU A 139 8.88 -1.77 1.37
CA LEU A 139 8.42 -0.44 0.95
C LEU A 139 7.76 0.31 2.10
N ASP A 140 6.85 -0.33 2.83
CA ASP A 140 6.18 0.28 3.99
C ASP A 140 7.19 0.71 5.06
N SER A 141 8.21 -0.12 5.29
CA SER A 141 9.30 0.18 6.25
C SER A 141 10.11 1.40 5.81
N VAL A 142 10.47 1.48 4.53
CA VAL A 142 11.22 2.62 3.98
C VAL A 142 10.39 3.90 4.04
N MET A 143 9.10 3.84 3.67
CA MET A 143 8.19 4.97 3.81
C MET A 143 8.04 5.42 5.26
N PHE A 144 7.93 4.47 6.20
CA PHE A 144 7.82 4.77 7.63
C PHE A 144 9.09 5.47 8.16
N ILE A 145 10.26 5.00 7.77
CA ILE A 145 11.55 5.63 8.14
C ILE A 145 11.64 7.03 7.54
N ALA A 146 11.25 7.21 6.28
CA ALA A 146 11.21 8.54 5.65
C ALA A 146 10.26 9.48 6.42
N ALA A 147 9.06 9.00 6.80
CA ALA A 147 8.10 9.78 7.55
C ALA A 147 8.63 10.20 8.95
N LEU A 148 9.41 9.36 9.64
CA LEU A 148 10.02 9.72 10.92
C LEU A 148 10.95 10.94 10.85
N GLN A 149 11.53 11.19 9.67
CA GLN A 149 12.48 12.30 9.45
C GLN A 149 11.79 13.62 9.05
N THR A 150 10.45 13.63 8.96
CA THR A 150 9.67 14.83 8.61
C THR A 150 9.28 15.67 9.84
N GLY A 151 8.67 16.84 9.64
CA GLY A 151 8.11 17.64 10.72
C GLY A 151 6.93 16.97 11.46
N PRO A 152 6.54 17.47 12.66
CA PRO A 152 5.51 16.85 13.50
C PRO A 152 4.16 16.65 12.80
N LEU A 153 3.77 17.59 11.93
CA LEU A 153 2.51 17.52 11.19
C LEU A 153 2.48 16.32 10.23
N LEU A 154 3.50 16.19 9.39
CA LEU A 154 3.64 15.07 8.45
C LEU A 154 3.77 13.74 9.19
N ARG A 155 4.53 13.70 10.30
CA ARG A 155 4.59 12.50 11.15
C ARG A 155 3.21 12.08 11.65
N ALA A 156 2.39 13.01 12.14
CA ALA A 156 1.04 12.70 12.59
C ALA A 156 0.14 12.18 11.46
N GLN A 157 0.34 12.69 10.23
CA GLN A 157 -0.42 12.25 9.06
C GLN A 157 0.00 10.86 8.55
N TYR A 158 1.30 10.55 8.52
CA TYR A 158 1.82 9.38 7.81
C TYR A 158 2.11 8.16 8.69
N LEU A 159 2.54 8.33 9.95
CA LEU A 159 3.08 7.21 10.73
C LEU A 159 2.05 6.11 10.96
N TRP A 160 0.82 6.46 11.32
CA TRP A 160 -0.21 5.47 11.65
C TRP A 160 -0.72 4.71 10.42
N PRO A 161 -1.06 5.38 9.30
CA PRO A 161 -1.39 4.68 8.05
C PRO A 161 -0.27 3.74 7.57
N LEU A 162 0.99 4.19 7.60
CA LEU A 162 2.13 3.38 7.16
C LEU A 162 2.35 2.16 8.05
N LEU A 163 2.21 2.32 9.38
CA LEU A 163 2.30 1.21 10.32
C LEU A 163 1.18 0.18 10.10
N LEU A 164 -0.05 0.65 9.82
CA LEU A 164 -1.16 -0.24 9.51
C LEU A 164 -0.88 -1.06 8.24
N TRP A 165 -0.42 -0.41 7.16
CA TRP A 165 -0.08 -1.09 5.92
C TRP A 165 1.04 -2.11 6.10
N PHE A 166 2.07 -1.75 6.85
CA PHE A 166 3.16 -2.67 7.21
C PHE A 166 2.61 -3.98 7.83
N PHE A 167 1.72 -3.87 8.83
CA PHE A 167 1.17 -5.06 9.48
C PHE A 167 0.22 -5.86 8.58
N ILE A 168 -0.56 -5.19 7.73
CA ILE A 168 -1.41 -5.86 6.74
C ILE A 168 -0.53 -6.69 5.79
N HIS A 169 0.47 -6.08 5.14
CA HIS A 169 1.33 -6.79 4.21
C HIS A 169 2.17 -7.88 4.90
N LEU A 170 2.65 -7.64 6.13
CA LEU A 170 3.37 -8.64 6.90
C LEU A 170 2.48 -9.87 7.18
N SER A 171 1.24 -9.65 7.61
CA SER A 171 0.30 -10.76 7.88
C SER A 171 0.00 -11.57 6.60
N LEU A 172 -0.20 -10.91 5.46
CA LEU A 172 -0.42 -11.55 4.17
C LEU A 172 0.82 -12.32 3.71
N ALA A 173 2.02 -11.74 3.85
CA ALA A 173 3.28 -12.38 3.48
C ALA A 173 3.53 -13.66 4.30
N LEU A 174 3.29 -13.60 5.61
CA LEU A 174 3.42 -14.75 6.51
C LEU A 174 2.38 -15.83 6.18
N GLY A 175 1.14 -15.44 5.90
CA GLY A 175 0.08 -16.35 5.46
C GLY A 175 0.44 -17.06 4.16
N ALA A 176 0.84 -16.29 3.13
CA ALA A 176 1.28 -16.82 1.85
C ALA A 176 2.48 -17.75 1.99
N ARG A 177 3.47 -17.40 2.82
CA ARG A 177 4.66 -18.23 3.08
C ARG A 177 4.29 -19.54 3.75
N THR A 178 3.38 -19.51 4.72
CA THR A 178 2.91 -20.69 5.45
C THR A 178 2.19 -21.66 4.51
N ILE A 179 1.27 -21.15 3.69
CA ILE A 179 0.55 -21.96 2.69
C ILE A 179 1.54 -22.53 1.65
N SER A 180 2.48 -21.70 1.16
CA SER A 180 3.49 -22.13 0.20
C SER A 180 4.36 -23.26 0.74
N LYS A 181 4.81 -23.15 1.99
CA LYS A 181 5.57 -24.20 2.66
C LYS A 181 4.75 -25.49 2.78
N ASN A 182 3.52 -25.42 3.29
CA ASN A 182 2.65 -26.59 3.47
C ASN A 182 2.38 -27.33 2.15
N ILE A 183 2.22 -26.61 1.03
CA ILE A 183 2.04 -27.21 -0.30
C ILE A 183 3.32 -27.88 -0.78
N ASN A 184 4.49 -27.28 -0.56
CA ASN A 184 5.77 -27.88 -0.96
C ASN A 184 6.07 -29.15 -0.14
N ASP A 185 5.85 -29.12 1.18
CA ASP A 185 6.17 -30.23 2.08
C ASP A 185 5.35 -31.50 1.72
N LYS A 186 4.07 -31.34 1.34
CA LYS A 186 3.22 -32.45 0.87
C LYS A 186 3.72 -33.13 -0.41
N LEU A 187 4.39 -32.38 -1.28
CA LEU A 187 4.92 -32.91 -2.54
C LEU A 187 6.25 -33.63 -2.35
N SER A 188 7.03 -33.24 -1.34
CA SER A 188 8.29 -33.90 -0.98
C SER A 188 8.08 -35.25 -0.30
N TYR A 189 6.95 -35.45 0.39
CA TYR A 189 6.58 -36.71 1.04
C TYR A 189 5.17 -37.13 0.62
N PRO A 190 4.99 -37.67 -0.61
CA PRO A 190 3.70 -38.22 -1.00
C PRO A 190 3.36 -39.40 -0.09
N ALA A 191 2.22 -39.33 0.59
CA ALA A 191 1.67 -40.44 1.38
C ALA A 191 1.56 -41.67 0.47
N GLY A 192 2.42 -42.68 0.70
CA GLY A 192 2.46 -43.89 -0.13
C GLY A 192 3.84 -44.47 -0.46
N LYS A 193 4.93 -44.04 0.20
CA LYS A 193 6.22 -44.74 0.15
C LYS A 193 6.64 -45.26 1.53
N PHE A 194 5.96 -46.32 1.98
CA PHE A 194 6.51 -47.37 2.85
C PHE A 194 5.81 -48.68 2.50
#